data_AF-W4P4C6-F1
#
_entry.id   AF-W4P4C6-F1
#
_cell.length_a   1.000
_cell.length_b   1.000
_cell.length_c   1.000
_cell.angle_alpha   90.00
_cell.angle_beta   90.00
_cell.angle_gamma   90.00
#
_symmetry.space_group_name_H-M   'P 1'
#
loop_
_entity.id
_entity.type
_entity.pdbx_description
1 polymer ?
#
loop_
_entity_poly.entity_id
_entity_poly.type
_entity_poly.pdbx_seq_one_letter_code
_entity_poly.pdbx_strand_id
1 'polypeptide(L)'
;MLQRVFLFLLIFLIMPDLFLFFRFIIRITRKRWLRIAYWIPTFLLATGLLCLVGFANYGFIQQHSQAIGWFSIAFFLFTAPKLLLAICTLIGMPFHKWFRLPRTPFIGTGLTLATLSVFMILYGSFIGRTKFDVKEVTFSSGFLPESFNGYRIVQLSDIHIGSWQDNSAAIEKLVDLVNEQAPDLIVFTGDLVNHRAIELNGFQNILARLKAKDGVYSVLGNHDYGPYFRWRSKQDEINNLKELQRRQKQMGWKLLNNSHAILTHGTDSIALIGVENEGELLSPNTAT
;
A
#
# COMPACT_ATOMS: atom_id res chain seq x y z
N MET A 1 8.42 -11.53 -8.19
CA MET A 1 8.30 -11.51 -6.72
C MET A 1 7.43 -12.65 -6.17
N LEU A 2 6.17 -12.79 -6.60
CA LEU A 2 5.22 -13.79 -6.07
C LEU A 2 5.72 -15.25 -6.14
N GLN A 3 6.38 -15.65 -7.23
CA GLN A 3 6.99 -16.99 -7.36
C GLN A 3 8.05 -17.29 -6.30
N ARG A 4 8.81 -16.27 -5.86
CA ARG A 4 9.87 -16.45 -4.84
C ARG A 4 9.30 -16.65 -3.44
N VAL A 5 8.13 -16.07 -3.17
CA VAL A 5 7.45 -16.17 -1.86
C VAL A 5 6.34 -17.22 -1.85
N PHE A 6 6.01 -17.84 -2.99
CA PHE A 6 4.93 -18.81 -3.13
C PHE A 6 5.05 -19.97 -2.14
N LEU A 7 6.21 -20.63 -2.10
CA LEU A 7 6.43 -21.77 -1.21
C LEU A 7 6.26 -21.36 0.26
N PHE A 8 6.75 -20.16 0.60
CA PHE A 8 6.58 -19.60 1.94
C PHE A 8 5.10 -19.37 2.28
N LEU A 9 4.32 -18.75 1.38
CA LEU A 9 2.88 -18.55 1.57
C LEU A 9 2.11 -19.87 1.67
N LEU A 10 2.49 -20.88 0.89
CA LEU A 10 1.88 -22.21 0.95
C LEU A 10 2.16 -22.89 2.30
N ILE A 11 3.40 -22.86 2.78
CA ILE A 11 3.78 -23.37 4.11
C ILE A 11 3.02 -22.62 5.20
N PHE A 12 2.97 -21.30 5.10
CA PHE A 12 2.26 -20.42 6.03
C PHE A 12 0.75 -20.71 6.10
N LEU A 13 0.14 -21.10 4.98
CA LEU A 13 -1.26 -21.52 4.90
C LEU A 13 -1.48 -22.92 5.49
N ILE A 14 -0.62 -23.89 5.17
CA ILE A 14 -0.88 -25.31 5.47
C ILE A 14 -0.41 -25.71 6.88
N MET A 15 0.74 -25.23 7.34
CA MET A 15 1.35 -25.72 8.59
C MET A 15 0.50 -25.43 9.84
N PRO A 16 -0.03 -24.21 10.05
CA PRO A 16 -0.91 -23.95 11.19
C PRO A 16 -2.18 -24.80 11.13
N ASP A 17 -2.76 -24.95 9.95
CA ASP A 17 -3.96 -25.76 9.72
C ASP A 17 -3.76 -27.22 10.07
N LEU A 18 -2.65 -27.80 9.62
CA LEU A 18 -2.28 -29.19 9.90
C LEU A 18 -2.10 -29.41 11.40
N PHE A 19 -1.38 -28.51 12.05
CA PHE A 19 -1.17 -28.56 13.50
C PHE A 19 -2.50 -28.51 14.26
N LEU A 20 -3.36 -27.53 13.98
CA LEU A 20 -4.65 -27.36 14.65
C LEU A 20 -5.61 -28.53 14.36
N PHE A 21 -5.57 -29.10 13.16
CA PHE A 21 -6.38 -30.24 12.78
C PHE A 21 -6.11 -31.47 13.66
N PHE A 22 -4.85 -31.88 13.76
CA PHE A 22 -4.46 -33.01 14.60
C PHE A 22 -4.62 -32.70 16.10
N ARG A 23 -4.37 -31.45 16.49
CA ARG A 23 -4.41 -31.05 17.89
C ARG A 23 -5.82 -30.96 18.46
N PHE A 24 -6.76 -30.45 17.68
CA PHE A 24 -8.12 -30.10 18.13
C PHE A 24 -9.20 -30.79 17.31
N ILE A 25 -9.22 -30.63 15.98
CA ILE A 25 -10.38 -31.01 15.14
C ILE A 25 -10.68 -32.51 15.20
N ILE A 26 -9.66 -33.37 15.11
CA ILE A 26 -9.85 -34.84 15.22
C ILE A 26 -10.48 -35.23 16.56
N ARG A 27 -10.20 -34.47 17.63
CA ARG A 27 -10.70 -34.73 18.98
C ARG A 27 -12.11 -34.17 19.21
N ILE A 28 -12.44 -33.04 18.57
CA ILE A 28 -13.74 -32.37 18.70
C ILE A 28 -14.84 -33.15 17.99
N THR A 29 -14.57 -33.72 16.81
CA THR A 29 -15.60 -34.41 16.02
C THR A 29 -15.10 -35.71 15.41
N ARG A 30 -15.98 -36.73 15.45
CA ARG A 30 -15.79 -38.02 14.75
C ARG A 30 -16.43 -38.04 13.36
N LYS A 31 -17.30 -37.08 13.03
CA LYS A 31 -18.03 -37.03 11.75
C LYS A 31 -17.05 -36.70 10.62
N ARG A 32 -16.91 -37.61 9.65
CA ARG A 32 -15.96 -37.47 8.52
C ARG A 32 -16.21 -36.20 7.71
N TRP A 33 -17.47 -35.86 7.44
CA TRP A 33 -17.81 -34.68 6.66
C TRP A 33 -17.38 -33.36 7.31
N LEU A 34 -17.45 -33.23 8.64
CA LEU A 34 -16.97 -32.04 9.36
C LEU A 34 -15.44 -31.90 9.28
N ARG A 35 -14.72 -33.03 9.30
CA ARG A 35 -13.26 -33.03 9.13
C ARG A 35 -12.86 -32.63 7.71
N ILE A 36 -13.63 -33.05 6.71
CA ILE A 36 -13.43 -32.61 5.31
C ILE A 36 -13.77 -31.12 5.17
N ALA A 37 -14.89 -30.67 5.74
CA ALA A 37 -15.33 -29.29 5.68
C ALA A 37 -14.30 -28.30 6.25
N TYR A 38 -13.57 -28.68 7.30
CA TYR A 38 -12.48 -27.87 7.86
C TYR A 38 -11.40 -27.48 6.83
N TRP A 39 -11.09 -28.37 5.88
CA TRP A 39 -10.04 -28.14 4.88
C TRP A 39 -10.51 -27.33 3.67
N ILE A 40 -11.82 -27.07 3.52
CA ILE A 40 -12.35 -26.35 2.35
C ILE A 40 -11.73 -24.96 2.19
N PRO A 41 -11.67 -24.08 3.22
CA PRO A 41 -11.06 -22.76 3.05
C PRO A 41 -9.58 -22.84 2.63
N THR A 42 -8.85 -23.77 3.21
CA THR A 42 -7.41 -23.97 2.95
C THR A 42 -7.18 -24.49 1.54
N PHE A 43 -8.03 -25.42 1.07
CA PHE A 43 -8.00 -25.88 -0.31
C PHE A 43 -8.31 -24.75 -1.28
N LEU A 44 -9.38 -23.97 -1.05
CA LEU A 44 -9.75 -22.84 -1.91
C LEU A 44 -8.65 -21.78 -1.98
N LEU A 45 -8.04 -21.42 -0.85
CA LEU A 45 -6.94 -20.46 -0.79
C LEU A 45 -5.66 -20.99 -1.46
N ALA A 46 -5.35 -22.27 -1.28
CA ALA A 46 -4.21 -22.90 -1.95
C ALA A 46 -4.41 -22.96 -3.47
N THR A 47 -5.61 -23.32 -3.94
CA THR A 47 -5.98 -23.29 -5.36
C THR A 47 -5.89 -21.86 -5.89
N GLY A 48 -6.43 -20.87 -5.19
CA GLY A 48 -6.32 -19.46 -5.58
C GLY A 48 -4.85 -19.00 -5.69
N LEU A 49 -4.01 -19.36 -4.72
CA LEU A 49 -2.58 -19.04 -4.75
C LEU A 49 -1.87 -19.73 -5.92
N LEU A 50 -2.19 -21.00 -6.20
CA LEU A 50 -1.69 -21.73 -7.37
C LEU A 50 -2.14 -21.10 -8.68
N CYS A 51 -3.39 -20.66 -8.78
CA CYS A 51 -3.90 -19.94 -9.95
C CYS A 51 -3.18 -18.61 -10.13
N LEU A 52 -2.93 -17.86 -9.04
CA LEU A 52 -2.18 -16.62 -9.09
C LEU A 52 -0.72 -16.83 -9.49
N VAL A 53 -0.10 -17.97 -9.19
CA VAL A 53 1.28 -18.24 -9.59
C VAL A 53 1.37 -18.85 -10.99
N GLY A 54 0.43 -19.73 -11.34
CA GLY A 54 0.45 -20.49 -12.59
C GLY A 54 -0.19 -19.77 -13.76
N PHE A 55 -1.27 -19.01 -13.53
CA PHE A 55 -2.03 -18.33 -14.60
C PHE A 55 -1.88 -16.82 -14.58
N ALA A 56 -1.43 -16.22 -13.48
CA ALA A 56 -1.24 -14.78 -13.46
C ALA A 56 0.02 -14.41 -14.25
N ASN A 57 -0.15 -14.33 -15.56
CA ASN A 57 0.71 -13.48 -16.36
C ASN A 57 0.57 -12.04 -15.86
N TYR A 58 1.57 -11.20 -16.16
CA TYR A 58 1.58 -9.82 -15.68
C TYR A 58 0.31 -9.04 -16.06
N GLY A 59 -0.27 -9.30 -17.24
CA GLY A 59 -1.53 -8.66 -17.67
C GLY A 59 -2.73 -9.01 -16.79
N PHE A 60 -2.86 -10.27 -16.37
CA PHE A 60 -3.91 -10.72 -15.45
C PHE A 60 -3.80 -10.04 -14.09
N ILE A 61 -2.58 -9.97 -13.52
CA ILE A 61 -2.32 -9.33 -12.22
C ILE A 61 -2.76 -7.86 -12.25
N GLN A 62 -2.49 -7.18 -13.36
CA GLN A 62 -2.76 -5.76 -13.48
C GLN A 62 -4.24 -5.44 -13.69
N GLN A 63 -4.94 -6.24 -14.48
CA GLN A 63 -6.37 -6.05 -14.69
C GLN A 63 -7.19 -6.40 -13.44
N HIS A 64 -6.64 -7.24 -12.57
CA HIS A 64 -7.33 -7.76 -11.38
C HIS A 64 -6.63 -7.36 -10.09
N SER A 65 -5.93 -6.22 -10.05
CA SER A 65 -5.16 -5.77 -8.88
C SER A 65 -6.03 -5.70 -7.61
N GLN A 66 -7.26 -5.20 -7.73
CA GLN A 66 -8.20 -5.18 -6.61
C GLN A 66 -8.63 -6.58 -6.18
N ALA A 67 -8.91 -7.50 -7.11
CA ALA A 67 -9.28 -8.87 -6.79
C ALA A 67 -8.13 -9.60 -6.08
N ILE A 68 -6.88 -9.30 -6.47
CA ILE A 68 -5.68 -9.79 -5.77
C ILE A 68 -5.61 -9.21 -4.36
N GLY A 69 -5.88 -7.92 -4.17
CA GLY A 69 -5.99 -7.31 -2.85
C GLY A 69 -7.04 -8.00 -1.97
N TRP A 70 -8.23 -8.25 -2.50
CA TRP A 70 -9.30 -8.99 -1.79
C TRP A 70 -8.92 -10.44 -1.49
N PHE A 71 -8.25 -11.12 -2.43
CA PHE A 71 -7.69 -12.44 -2.19
C PHE A 71 -6.65 -12.42 -1.07
N SER A 72 -5.74 -11.44 -1.04
CA SER A 72 -4.75 -11.28 0.03
C SER A 72 -5.42 -11.04 1.38
N ILE A 73 -6.46 -10.20 1.44
CA ILE A 73 -7.24 -9.98 2.66
C ILE A 73 -7.88 -11.29 3.12
N ALA A 74 -8.57 -12.02 2.23
CA ALA A 74 -9.16 -13.31 2.56
C ALA A 74 -8.10 -14.31 3.04
N PHE A 75 -6.95 -14.39 2.36
CA PHE A 75 -5.84 -15.24 2.73
C PHE A 75 -5.36 -14.94 4.16
N PHE A 76 -5.09 -13.68 4.50
CA PHE A 76 -4.63 -13.30 5.83
C PHE A 76 -5.72 -13.46 6.91
N LEU A 77 -6.99 -13.21 6.55
CA LEU A 77 -8.13 -13.40 7.44
C LEU A 77 -8.27 -14.85 7.91
N PHE A 78 -7.91 -15.82 7.06
CA PHE A 78 -7.92 -17.25 7.43
C PHE A 78 -6.59 -17.74 8.03
N THR A 79 -5.45 -17.23 7.58
CA THR A 79 -4.14 -17.75 7.99
C THR A 79 -3.61 -17.13 9.28
N ALA A 80 -3.69 -15.80 9.45
CA ALA A 80 -3.13 -15.12 10.60
C ALA A 80 -3.75 -15.55 11.94
N PRO A 81 -5.10 -15.68 12.08
CA PRO A 81 -5.70 -16.11 13.34
C PRO A 81 -5.28 -17.54 13.72
N LYS A 82 -5.23 -18.45 12.73
CA LYS A 82 -4.82 -19.84 12.95
C LYS A 82 -3.35 -19.95 13.32
N LEU A 83 -2.49 -19.15 12.69
CA LEU A 83 -1.08 -19.08 13.04
C LEU A 83 -0.89 -18.61 14.48
N LEU A 84 -1.54 -17.51 14.88
CA LEU A 84 -1.43 -16.98 16.25
C LEU A 84 -1.88 -18.03 17.28
N LEU A 85 -3.02 -18.69 17.04
CA LEU A 85 -3.49 -19.77 17.88
C LEU A 85 -2.49 -20.94 17.91
N ALA A 86 -1.93 -21.33 16.77
CA ALA A 86 -0.96 -22.41 16.66
C ALA A 86 0.33 -22.08 17.43
N ILE A 87 0.90 -20.89 17.25
CA ILE A 87 2.11 -20.42 17.94
C ILE A 87 1.89 -20.40 19.45
N CYS A 88 0.81 -19.78 19.95
CA CYS A 88 0.53 -19.75 21.38
C CYS A 88 0.35 -21.16 21.96
N THR A 89 -0.36 -22.03 21.24
CA THR A 89 -0.54 -23.43 21.65
C THR A 89 0.79 -24.19 21.69
N LEU A 90 1.65 -24.01 20.68
CA LEU A 90 2.98 -24.62 20.59
C LEU A 90 3.88 -24.15 21.74
N ILE A 91 3.90 -22.84 22.03
CA ILE A 91 4.63 -22.28 23.17
C ILE A 91 4.15 -22.90 24.48
N GLY A 92 2.84 -23.12 24.66
CA GLY A 92 2.31 -23.73 25.88
C GLY A 92 2.67 -25.22 26.08
N MET A 93 3.11 -25.93 25.04
CA MET A 93 3.45 -27.36 25.12
C MET A 93 4.63 -27.68 26.05
N PRO A 94 5.82 -27.05 25.91
CA PRO A 94 6.94 -27.25 26.82
C PRO A 94 6.60 -26.85 28.26
N PHE A 95 5.87 -25.74 28.46
CA PHE A 95 5.46 -25.30 29.79
C PHE A 95 4.59 -26.33 30.51
N HIS A 96 3.64 -26.90 29.78
CA HIS A 96 2.83 -27.97 30.33
C HIS A 96 3.63 -29.26 30.57
N LYS A 97 4.51 -29.64 29.64
CA LYS A 97 5.30 -30.88 29.73
C LYS A 97 6.31 -30.85 30.88
N TRP A 98 7.01 -29.73 31.05
CA TRP A 98 8.14 -29.62 31.98
C TRP A 98 7.75 -29.00 33.32
N PHE A 99 6.81 -28.06 33.34
CA PHE A 99 6.41 -27.33 34.55
C PHE A 99 5.00 -27.67 35.03
N ARG A 100 4.30 -28.61 34.38
CA ARG A 100 2.92 -29.03 34.70
C ARG A 100 1.89 -27.89 34.73
N LEU A 101 2.19 -26.76 34.09
CA LEU A 101 1.27 -25.62 33.99
C LEU A 101 0.04 -25.98 33.14
N PRO A 102 -1.13 -25.38 33.42
CA PRO A 102 -2.33 -25.61 32.60
C PRO A 102 -2.11 -25.08 31.18
N ARG A 103 -2.71 -25.76 30.19
CA ARG A 103 -2.66 -25.34 28.77
C ARG A 103 -3.64 -24.20 28.45
N THR A 104 -4.65 -24.02 29.31
CA THR A 104 -5.74 -23.06 29.14
C THR A 104 -5.28 -21.62 28.96
N PRO A 105 -4.32 -21.05 29.72
CA PRO A 105 -3.88 -19.67 29.48
C PRO A 105 -3.30 -19.48 28.08
N PHE A 106 -2.45 -20.39 27.60
CA PHE A 106 -1.85 -20.29 26.26
C PHE A 106 -2.88 -20.37 25.14
N ILE A 107 -3.84 -21.29 25.26
CA ILE A 107 -4.93 -21.42 24.29
C ILE A 107 -5.85 -20.20 24.35
N GLY A 108 -6.18 -19.71 25.55
CA GLY A 108 -6.98 -18.51 25.77
C GLY A 108 -6.33 -17.28 25.12
N THR A 109 -5.05 -17.04 25.39
CA THR A 109 -4.28 -15.97 24.73
C THR A 109 -4.26 -16.13 23.22
N GLY A 110 -4.01 -17.34 22.72
CA GLY A 110 -4.03 -17.62 21.28
C GLY A 110 -5.38 -17.30 20.63
N LEU A 111 -6.48 -17.66 21.28
CA LEU A 111 -7.83 -17.31 20.82
C LEU A 111 -8.08 -15.80 20.86
N THR A 112 -7.68 -15.11 21.93
CA THR A 112 -7.80 -13.65 22.03
C THR A 112 -7.05 -12.94 20.91
N LEU A 113 -5.79 -13.31 20.67
CA LEU A 113 -4.98 -12.73 19.59
C LEU A 113 -5.53 -13.07 18.21
N ALA A 114 -6.03 -14.29 18.01
CA ALA A 114 -6.67 -14.71 16.78
C ALA A 114 -7.94 -13.89 16.48
N THR A 115 -8.79 -13.66 17.49
CA THR A 115 -9.98 -12.82 17.36
C THR A 115 -9.59 -11.37 17.09
N LEU A 116 -8.61 -10.83 17.82
CA LEU A 116 -8.16 -9.45 17.63
C LEU A 116 -7.59 -9.22 16.22
N SER A 117 -6.84 -10.17 15.68
CA SER A 117 -6.28 -10.05 14.33
C SER A 117 -7.35 -10.05 13.24
N VAL A 118 -8.42 -10.84 13.40
CA VAL A 118 -9.60 -10.77 12.51
C VAL A 118 -10.18 -9.36 12.52
N PHE A 119 -10.42 -8.78 13.70
CA PHE A 119 -10.95 -7.42 13.81
C PHE A 119 -10.01 -6.37 13.20
N MET A 120 -8.70 -6.46 13.43
CA MET A 120 -7.73 -5.53 12.85
C MET A 120 -7.67 -5.61 11.32
N ILE A 121 -7.67 -6.82 10.75
CA ILE A 121 -7.66 -7.02 9.30
C ILE A 121 -8.94 -6.41 8.69
N LEU A 122 -10.11 -6.75 9.23
CA LEU A 122 -11.38 -6.20 8.74
C LEU A 122 -11.43 -4.67 8.89
N TYR A 123 -11.04 -4.13 10.05
CA TYR A 123 -11.00 -2.69 10.27
C TYR A 123 -10.06 -2.00 9.27
N GLY A 124 -8.83 -2.49 9.09
CA GLY A 124 -7.86 -1.92 8.16
C GLY A 124 -8.34 -1.96 6.71
N SER A 125 -8.90 -3.10 6.29
CA SER A 125 -9.35 -3.31 4.91
C SER A 125 -10.60 -2.53 4.51
N PHE A 126 -11.52 -2.29 5.44
CA PHE A 126 -12.80 -1.63 5.11
C PHE A 126 -12.88 -0.17 5.59
N ILE A 127 -12.26 0.16 6.72
CA ILE A 127 -12.41 1.47 7.37
C ILE A 127 -11.09 2.23 7.33
N GLY A 128 -9.99 1.60 7.79
CA GLY A 128 -8.69 2.24 7.91
C GLY A 128 -8.19 2.82 6.59
N ARG A 129 -8.38 2.11 5.48
CA ARG A 129 -7.93 2.55 4.15
C ARG A 129 -8.52 3.90 3.70
N THR A 130 -9.71 4.31 4.15
CA THR A 130 -10.34 5.58 3.76
C THR A 130 -10.29 6.65 4.84
N LYS A 131 -9.61 6.36 5.96
CA LYS A 131 -9.44 7.29 7.08
C LYS A 131 -8.16 8.11 6.86
N PHE A 132 -8.26 9.11 6.00
CA PHE A 132 -7.22 10.12 5.84
C PHE A 132 -7.12 10.97 7.12
N ASP A 133 -5.89 11.31 7.50
CA ASP A 133 -5.57 12.06 8.70
C ASP A 133 -4.56 13.16 8.35
N VAL A 134 -4.74 14.36 8.91
CA VAL A 134 -3.83 15.49 8.69
C VAL A 134 -2.87 15.54 9.86
N LYS A 135 -1.58 15.36 9.56
CA LYS A 135 -0.51 15.49 10.56
C LYS A 135 0.21 16.80 10.37
N GLU A 136 0.08 17.69 11.35
CA GLU A 136 0.75 18.97 11.35
C GLU A 136 2.12 18.86 12.01
N VAL A 137 3.15 19.37 11.33
CA VAL A 137 4.51 19.45 11.84
C VAL A 137 5.01 20.88 11.60
N THR A 138 5.42 21.55 12.67
CA THR A 138 6.05 22.88 12.57
C THR A 138 7.55 22.71 12.37
N PHE A 139 8.06 23.22 11.26
CA PHE A 139 9.49 23.32 11.00
C PHE A 139 9.95 24.75 11.27
N SER A 140 11.06 24.91 12.00
CA SER A 140 11.65 26.20 12.33
C SER A 140 13.15 26.15 12.12
N SER A 141 13.70 27.18 11.47
CA SER A 141 15.12 27.28 11.16
C SER A 141 15.51 28.75 11.06
N GLY A 142 16.68 29.11 11.59
CA GLY A 142 17.22 30.47 11.44
C GLY A 142 17.63 30.83 10.01
N PHE A 143 17.66 29.85 9.10
CA PHE A 143 17.89 30.07 7.67
C PHE A 143 16.62 30.33 6.86
N LEU A 144 15.43 30.19 7.47
CA LEU A 144 14.18 30.50 6.81
C LEU A 144 13.94 32.02 6.86
N PRO A 145 13.68 32.67 5.72
CA PRO A 145 13.34 34.08 5.71
C PRO A 145 12.02 34.37 6.43
N GLU A 146 11.91 35.55 7.04
CA GLU A 146 10.74 35.94 7.85
C GLU A 146 9.46 36.00 7.00
N SER A 147 9.55 36.31 5.69
CA SER A 147 8.36 36.34 4.84
C SER A 147 7.68 34.97 4.67
N PHE A 148 8.38 33.87 4.98
CA PHE A 148 7.85 32.50 4.98
C PHE A 148 7.36 32.05 6.37
N ASN A 149 7.34 32.93 7.35
CA ASN A 149 6.73 32.64 8.64
C ASN A 149 5.23 32.34 8.47
N GLY A 150 4.79 31.19 8.98
CA GLY A 150 3.42 30.70 8.79
C GLY A 150 3.12 30.12 7.40
N TYR A 151 4.12 29.96 6.53
CA TYR A 151 3.95 29.35 5.20
C TYR A 151 3.56 27.88 5.33
N ARG A 152 2.44 27.49 4.70
CA ARG A 152 1.83 26.16 4.83
C ARG A 152 2.13 25.30 3.61
N ILE A 153 2.83 24.19 3.84
CA ILE A 153 3.09 23.17 2.83
C ILE A 153 2.27 21.92 3.17
N VAL A 154 1.46 21.44 2.23
CA VAL A 154 0.86 20.11 2.32
C VAL A 154 1.66 19.14 1.46
N GLN A 155 2.17 18.08 2.09
CA GLN A 155 2.87 16.99 1.42
C GLN A 155 1.94 15.79 1.22
N LEU A 156 1.90 15.27 0.00
CA LEU A 156 1.26 14.02 -0.39
C LEU A 156 2.30 13.10 -1.01
N SER A 157 2.12 11.78 -0.86
CA SER A 157 2.99 10.77 -1.46
C SER A 157 2.25 9.44 -1.57
N ASP A 158 2.71 8.54 -2.43
CA ASP A 158 2.38 7.11 -2.42
C ASP A 158 0.86 6.82 -2.47
N ILE A 159 0.10 7.64 -3.20
CA ILE A 159 -1.35 7.43 -3.35
C ILE A 159 -1.64 6.11 -4.07
N HIS A 160 -0.76 5.72 -5.02
CA HIS A 160 -0.95 4.55 -5.87
C HIS A 160 -2.37 4.47 -6.45
N ILE A 161 -2.75 5.49 -7.23
CA ILE A 161 -4.13 5.79 -7.62
C ILE A 161 -4.90 4.60 -8.22
N GLY A 162 -4.22 3.68 -8.90
CA GLY A 162 -4.83 2.47 -9.44
C GLY A 162 -5.46 1.52 -8.39
N SER A 163 -5.10 1.62 -7.11
CA SER A 163 -5.73 0.88 -6.01
C SER A 163 -7.12 1.40 -5.64
N TRP A 164 -7.53 2.51 -6.25
CA TRP A 164 -8.77 3.23 -5.97
C TRP A 164 -9.79 3.16 -7.11
N GLN A 165 -9.56 2.38 -8.17
CA GLN A 165 -10.35 2.37 -9.43
C GLN A 165 -11.88 2.22 -9.31
N ASP A 166 -12.44 1.88 -8.14
CA ASP A 166 -13.89 1.83 -7.88
C ASP A 166 -14.32 2.66 -6.65
N ASN A 167 -13.47 3.60 -6.22
CA ASN A 167 -13.67 4.42 -5.04
C ASN A 167 -13.16 5.85 -5.25
N SER A 168 -13.72 6.54 -6.26
CA SER A 168 -13.45 7.96 -6.51
C SER A 168 -13.81 8.85 -5.32
N ALA A 169 -14.87 8.51 -4.60
CA ALA A 169 -15.34 9.26 -3.42
C ALA A 169 -14.26 9.39 -2.33
N ALA A 170 -13.40 8.37 -2.14
CA ALA A 170 -12.30 8.48 -1.21
C ALA A 170 -11.24 9.49 -1.68
N ILE A 171 -10.92 9.50 -2.98
CA ILE A 171 -9.96 10.47 -3.55
C ILE A 171 -10.55 11.88 -3.55
N GLU A 172 -11.85 12.03 -3.77
CA GLU A 172 -12.55 13.31 -3.62
C GLU A 172 -12.41 13.84 -2.19
N LYS A 173 -12.70 12.99 -1.19
CA LYS A 173 -12.53 13.34 0.22
C LYS A 173 -11.09 13.73 0.57
N LEU A 174 -10.09 13.03 0.01
CA LEU A 174 -8.68 13.36 0.19
C LEU A 174 -8.37 14.76 -0.36
N VAL A 175 -8.82 15.05 -1.58
CA VAL A 175 -8.58 16.35 -2.23
C VAL A 175 -9.28 17.48 -1.47
N ASP A 176 -10.51 17.27 -1.00
CA ASP A 176 -11.24 18.24 -0.21
C ASP A 176 -10.50 18.52 1.12
N LEU A 177 -10.07 17.46 1.83
CA LEU A 177 -9.29 17.57 3.07
C LEU A 177 -7.97 18.34 2.89
N VAL A 178 -7.28 18.13 1.76
CA VAL A 178 -6.04 18.86 1.44
C VAL A 178 -6.32 20.34 1.19
N ASN A 179 -7.36 20.64 0.42
CA ASN A 179 -7.73 22.03 0.12
C ASN A 179 -8.25 22.79 1.35
N GLU A 180 -8.92 22.10 2.29
CA GLU A 180 -9.33 22.65 3.59
C GLU A 180 -8.14 23.15 4.43
N GLN A 181 -6.94 22.63 4.19
CA GLN A 181 -5.73 23.13 4.84
C GLN A 181 -5.26 24.48 4.27
N ALA A 182 -5.95 25.06 3.29
CA ALA A 182 -5.59 26.32 2.65
C ALA A 182 -4.06 26.47 2.40
N PRO A 183 -3.42 25.48 1.75
CA PRO A 183 -1.96 25.46 1.61
C PRO A 183 -1.47 26.61 0.73
N ASP A 184 -0.29 27.13 1.06
CA ASP A 184 0.45 28.00 0.17
C ASP A 184 1.11 27.17 -0.93
N LEU A 185 1.59 25.97 -0.60
CA LEU A 185 2.22 25.02 -1.52
C LEU A 185 1.68 23.59 -1.31
N ILE A 186 1.46 22.86 -2.40
CA ILE A 186 1.29 21.40 -2.33
C ILE A 186 2.48 20.75 -3.01
N VAL A 187 3.08 19.76 -2.35
CA VAL A 187 4.14 18.91 -2.92
C VAL A 187 3.70 17.46 -2.95
N PHE A 188 3.79 16.83 -4.11
CA PHE A 188 3.51 15.41 -4.33
C PHE A 188 4.84 14.65 -4.52
N THR A 189 5.26 13.90 -3.52
CA THR A 189 6.64 13.39 -3.41
C THR A 189 6.87 12.00 -4.01
N GLY A 190 6.04 11.59 -4.97
CA GLY A 190 6.21 10.37 -5.75
C GLY A 190 5.11 9.34 -5.57
N ASP A 191 5.15 8.31 -6.41
CA ASP A 191 4.26 7.14 -6.40
C ASP A 191 2.78 7.49 -6.56
N LEU A 192 2.51 8.30 -7.60
CA LEU A 192 1.14 8.67 -7.98
C LEU A 192 0.38 7.46 -8.53
N VAL A 193 1.02 6.64 -9.36
CA VAL A 193 0.41 5.43 -9.94
C VAL A 193 1.04 4.16 -9.33
N ASN A 194 0.38 3.01 -9.48
CA ASN A 194 1.00 1.73 -9.14
C ASN A 194 2.06 1.38 -10.17
N HIS A 195 1.67 1.47 -11.45
CA HIS A 195 2.50 1.01 -12.56
C HIS A 195 2.32 1.82 -13.85
N ARG A 196 1.14 2.36 -14.12
CA ARG A 196 0.79 2.95 -15.44
C ARG A 196 0.01 4.24 -15.34
N ALA A 197 0.23 5.12 -16.31
CA ALA A 197 -0.50 6.37 -16.48
C ALA A 197 -2.02 6.17 -16.69
N ILE A 198 -2.44 5.04 -17.29
CA ILE A 198 -3.85 4.73 -17.52
C ILE A 198 -4.66 4.63 -16.22
N GLU A 199 -4.00 4.38 -15.09
CA GLU A 199 -4.64 4.32 -13.77
C GLU A 199 -5.20 5.68 -13.31
N LEU A 200 -4.77 6.79 -13.93
CA LEU A 200 -5.35 8.12 -13.69
C LEU A 200 -6.71 8.31 -14.37
N ASN A 201 -7.14 7.37 -15.22
CA ASN A 201 -8.48 7.44 -15.82
C ASN A 201 -9.53 7.43 -14.70
N GLY A 202 -10.42 8.42 -14.72
CA GLY A 202 -11.43 8.64 -13.67
C GLY A 202 -10.96 9.49 -12.48
N PHE A 203 -9.64 9.70 -12.30
CA PHE A 203 -9.10 10.45 -11.16
C PHE A 203 -8.43 11.77 -11.55
N GLN A 204 -8.00 11.92 -12.80
CA GLN A 204 -7.26 13.10 -13.27
C GLN A 204 -8.01 14.42 -12.97
N ASN A 205 -9.32 14.46 -13.22
CA ASN A 205 -10.14 15.66 -12.93
C ASN A 205 -10.29 15.93 -11.43
N ILE A 206 -10.29 14.88 -10.60
CA ILE A 206 -10.41 15.01 -9.15
C ILE A 206 -9.10 15.58 -8.60
N LEU A 207 -7.97 15.00 -8.98
CA LEU A 207 -6.62 15.43 -8.58
C LEU A 207 -6.25 16.83 -9.10
N ALA A 208 -6.78 17.23 -10.26
CA ALA A 208 -6.65 18.59 -10.78
C ALA A 208 -7.32 19.66 -9.90
N ARG A 209 -8.21 19.27 -8.96
CA ARG A 209 -8.81 20.21 -8.00
C ARG A 209 -7.88 20.55 -6.83
N LEU A 210 -6.73 19.88 -6.67
CA LEU A 210 -5.73 20.27 -5.68
C LEU A 210 -5.26 21.70 -5.96
N LYS A 211 -5.42 22.59 -4.97
CA LYS A 211 -5.20 24.02 -5.14
C LYS A 211 -4.36 24.57 -4.00
N ALA A 212 -3.27 25.24 -4.36
CA ALA A 212 -2.43 26.01 -3.47
C ALA A 212 -2.10 27.34 -4.13
N LYS A 213 -1.70 28.35 -3.34
CA LYS A 213 -1.40 29.70 -3.86
C LYS A 213 -0.21 29.68 -4.83
N ASP A 214 0.86 28.99 -4.47
CA ASP A 214 2.09 28.87 -5.26
C ASP A 214 2.08 27.64 -6.20
N GLY A 215 1.03 26.84 -6.09
CA GLY A 215 0.70 25.73 -6.99
C GLY A 215 1.04 24.35 -6.43
N VAL A 216 0.88 23.36 -7.30
CA VAL A 216 1.14 21.95 -6.98
C VAL A 216 2.42 21.53 -7.70
N TYR A 217 3.39 21.05 -6.95
CA TYR A 217 4.65 20.54 -7.47
C TYR A 217 4.74 19.04 -7.23
N SER A 218 5.43 18.32 -8.09
CA SER A 218 5.56 16.87 -7.97
C SER A 218 6.94 16.38 -8.37
N VAL A 219 7.32 15.21 -7.86
CA VAL A 219 8.42 14.39 -8.38
C VAL A 219 7.89 12.99 -8.69
N LEU A 220 8.64 12.22 -9.49
CA LEU A 220 8.32 10.82 -9.74
C LEU A 220 8.94 9.90 -8.67
N GLY A 221 8.15 8.94 -8.20
CA GLY A 221 8.60 7.84 -7.36
C GLY A 221 8.95 6.57 -8.16
N ASN A 222 9.47 5.53 -7.52
CA ASN A 222 9.90 4.30 -8.19
C ASN A 222 8.76 3.60 -8.95
N HIS A 223 7.53 3.68 -8.46
CA HIS A 223 6.38 3.06 -9.11
C HIS A 223 5.94 3.80 -10.37
N ASP A 224 6.17 5.12 -10.42
CA ASP A 224 5.76 5.97 -11.54
C ASP A 224 6.51 5.64 -12.84
N TYR A 225 7.74 5.11 -12.76
CA TYR A 225 8.49 4.61 -13.92
C TYR A 225 7.93 3.29 -14.48
N GLY A 226 7.05 2.62 -13.74
CA GLY A 226 6.46 1.34 -14.12
C GLY A 226 7.45 0.18 -14.27
N PRO A 227 8.56 0.06 -13.50
CA PRO A 227 9.53 -1.03 -13.68
C PRO A 227 8.95 -2.41 -13.33
N TYR A 228 7.87 -2.43 -12.55
CA TYR A 228 7.16 -3.65 -12.16
C TYR A 228 6.08 -4.07 -13.17
N PHE A 229 5.93 -3.30 -14.26
CA PHE A 229 5.05 -3.64 -15.37
C PHE A 229 5.81 -4.39 -16.46
N ARG A 230 5.23 -5.47 -16.99
CA ARG A 230 5.81 -6.18 -18.14
C ARG A 230 5.43 -5.48 -19.43
N TRP A 231 6.29 -4.58 -19.87
CA TRP A 231 6.15 -3.87 -21.15
C TRP A 231 6.36 -4.81 -22.34
N ARG A 232 5.67 -4.54 -23.46
CA ARG A 232 5.91 -5.28 -24.72
C ARG A 232 7.25 -4.87 -25.34
N SER A 233 7.63 -3.62 -25.15
CA SER A 233 8.90 -3.03 -25.56
C SER A 233 9.35 -1.95 -24.59
N LYS A 234 10.65 -1.60 -24.58
CA LYS A 234 11.15 -0.45 -23.81
C LYS A 234 10.50 0.87 -24.24
N GLN A 235 10.11 0.96 -25.52
CA GLN A 235 9.42 2.13 -26.05
C GLN A 235 8.05 2.33 -25.39
N ASP A 236 7.31 1.25 -25.11
CA ASP A 236 6.00 1.35 -24.44
C ASP A 236 6.13 1.88 -23.01
N GLU A 237 7.18 1.48 -22.29
CA GLU A 237 7.50 2.00 -20.95
C GLU A 237 7.78 3.50 -21.00
N ILE A 238 8.64 3.94 -21.92
CA ILE A 238 8.97 5.35 -22.14
C ILE A 238 7.71 6.14 -22.53
N ASN A 239 6.87 5.59 -23.39
CA ASN A 239 5.62 6.23 -23.80
C ASN A 239 4.65 6.39 -22.62
N ASN A 240 4.53 5.37 -21.76
CA ASN A 240 3.73 5.47 -20.55
C ASN A 240 4.26 6.52 -19.57
N LEU A 241 5.58 6.59 -19.38
CA LEU A 241 6.21 7.60 -18.51
C LEU A 241 5.93 9.01 -19.03
N LYS A 242 6.13 9.25 -20.33
CA LYS A 242 5.80 10.52 -20.98
C LYS A 242 4.33 10.87 -20.82
N GLU A 243 3.44 9.89 -20.96
CA GLU A 243 2.00 10.06 -20.75
C GLU A 243 1.67 10.46 -19.31
N LEU A 244 2.30 9.83 -18.31
CA LEU A 244 2.13 10.19 -16.91
C LEU A 244 2.56 11.63 -16.63
N GLN A 245 3.75 12.01 -17.08
CA GLN A 245 4.28 13.38 -16.96
C GLN A 245 3.37 14.39 -17.65
N ARG A 246 2.87 14.07 -18.85
CA ARG A 246 1.92 14.90 -19.60
C ARG A 246 0.61 15.10 -18.83
N ARG A 247 0.08 14.04 -18.22
CA ARG A 247 -1.15 14.11 -17.42
C ARG A 247 -0.97 14.93 -16.15
N GLN A 248 0.17 14.82 -15.45
CA GLN A 248 0.47 15.69 -14.32
C GLN A 248 0.49 17.16 -14.73
N LYS A 249 1.13 17.49 -15.85
CA LYS A 249 1.08 18.86 -16.41
C LYS A 249 -0.35 19.31 -16.75
N GLN A 250 -1.17 18.43 -17.30
CA GLN A 250 -2.58 18.73 -17.59
C GLN A 250 -3.45 18.95 -16.35
N MET A 251 -3.07 18.38 -15.21
CA MET A 251 -3.69 18.69 -13.91
C MET A 251 -3.23 20.04 -13.35
N GLY A 252 -2.33 20.75 -14.03
CA GLY A 252 -1.73 22.00 -13.56
C GLY A 252 -0.54 21.80 -12.63
N TRP A 253 -0.03 20.57 -12.48
CA TRP A 253 1.09 20.28 -11.61
C TRP A 253 2.43 20.57 -12.32
N LYS A 254 3.41 21.02 -11.54
CA LYS A 254 4.77 21.34 -11.98
C LYS A 254 5.72 20.22 -11.55
N LEU A 255 6.18 19.42 -12.51
CA LEU A 255 7.13 18.34 -12.24
C LEU A 255 8.54 18.90 -12.03
N LEU A 256 9.18 18.55 -10.92
CA LEU A 256 10.54 18.94 -10.54
C LEU A 256 11.48 17.74 -10.41
N ASN A 257 11.49 16.83 -11.39
CA ASN A 257 12.50 15.76 -11.38
C ASN A 257 13.88 16.37 -11.60
N ASN A 258 14.78 16.17 -10.64
CA ASN A 258 16.15 16.66 -10.68
C ASN A 258 16.23 18.11 -11.18
N SER A 259 15.39 18.96 -10.59
CA SER A 259 15.28 20.37 -10.95
C SER A 259 14.74 21.16 -9.76
N HIS A 260 14.70 22.48 -9.89
CA HIS A 260 14.28 23.36 -8.82
C HIS A 260 13.38 24.48 -9.33
N ALA A 261 12.65 25.08 -8.41
CA ALA A 261 11.93 26.32 -8.60
C ALA A 261 12.26 27.27 -7.45
N ILE A 262 12.24 28.57 -7.71
CA ILE A 262 12.35 29.59 -6.66
C ILE A 262 10.95 30.06 -6.30
N LEU A 263 10.60 29.91 -5.03
CA LEU A 263 9.37 30.46 -4.45
C LEU A 263 9.71 31.82 -3.85
N THR A 264 8.96 32.85 -4.22
CA THR A 264 9.22 34.23 -3.79
C THR A 264 8.02 34.73 -3.00
N HIS A 265 8.24 35.25 -1.81
CA HIS A 265 7.22 35.82 -0.96
C HIS A 265 7.71 37.15 -0.39
N GLY A 266 7.03 38.25 -0.72
CA GLY A 266 7.52 39.60 -0.42
C GLY A 266 8.86 39.88 -1.11
N THR A 267 9.89 40.22 -0.32
CA THR A 267 11.26 40.44 -0.79
C THR A 267 12.16 39.21 -0.70
N ASP A 268 11.70 38.14 -0.06
CA ASP A 268 12.52 36.96 0.20
C ASP A 268 12.15 35.80 -0.72
N SER A 269 13.05 34.83 -0.81
CA SER A 269 12.86 33.65 -1.63
C SER A 269 13.43 32.39 -0.99
N ILE A 270 12.82 31.24 -1.28
CA ILE A 270 13.35 29.92 -0.96
C ILE A 270 13.44 29.07 -2.24
N ALA A 271 14.39 28.14 -2.27
CA ALA A 271 14.49 27.16 -3.35
C ALA A 271 13.67 25.90 -3.00
N LEU A 272 12.75 25.53 -3.87
CA LEU A 272 12.09 24.23 -3.88
C LEU A 272 12.86 23.32 -4.84
N ILE A 273 13.53 22.30 -4.29
CA ILE A 273 14.37 21.37 -5.05
C ILE A 273 13.69 20.01 -5.08
N GLY A 274 13.44 19.48 -6.27
CA GLY A 274 12.92 18.13 -6.45
C GLY A 274 14.03 17.17 -6.90
N VAL A 275 14.09 16.04 -6.23
CA VAL A 275 15.00 14.92 -6.53
C VAL A 275 14.13 13.72 -6.84
N GLU A 276 14.38 13.06 -7.97
CA GLU A 276 13.59 11.87 -8.35
C GLU A 276 14.08 10.61 -7.61
N ASN A 277 13.33 9.50 -7.74
CA ASN A 277 13.52 8.27 -6.97
C ASN A 277 14.97 7.76 -6.88
N GLU A 278 15.67 7.67 -8.00
CA GLU A 278 17.11 7.42 -8.00
C GLU A 278 17.77 8.76 -8.25
N GLY A 279 18.42 9.31 -7.22
CA GLY A 279 19.23 10.51 -7.34
C GLY A 279 20.46 10.23 -8.21
N GLU A 280 20.27 10.00 -9.51
CA GLU A 280 21.35 10.22 -10.47
C GLU A 280 21.67 11.71 -10.40
N LEU A 281 22.92 12.00 -10.02
CA LEU A 281 23.50 13.34 -10.10
C LEU A 281 23.09 13.97 -11.43
N LEU A 282 22.56 15.19 -11.39
CA LEU A 282 22.31 16.06 -12.53
C LEU A 282 23.40 15.81 -13.58
N SER A 283 23.08 15.02 -14.62
CA SER A 283 24.03 14.84 -15.71
C SER A 283 24.23 16.23 -16.33
N PRO A 284 25.47 16.72 -16.47
CA PRO A 284 25.75 18.10 -16.90
C PRO A 284 25.30 18.43 -18.34
N ASN A 285 24.56 17.53 -19.01
CA ASN A 285 24.22 17.62 -20.43
C ASN A 285 22.77 18.02 -20.73
N THR A 286 21.97 18.45 -19.74
CA THR A 286 20.59 18.94 -20.00
C THR A 286 20.43 20.46 -19.93
N ALA A 287 21.53 21.21 -19.84
CA ALA A 287 21.53 22.65 -20.09
C ALA A 287 21.97 22.95 -21.54
N THR A 288 21.06 22.76 -22.49
CA THR A 288 21.09 23.40 -23.82
C THR A 288 19.69 23.72 -24.27
#